data_AF-A0A1R4KX39-F1
#
_entry.id   AF-A0A1R4KX39-F1
#
_cell.length_a   1.000
_cell.length_b   1.000
_cell.length_c   1.000
_cell.angle_alpha   90.00
_cell.angle_beta   90.00
_cell.angle_gamma   90.00
#
_symmetry.space_group_name_H-M   'P 1'
#
loop_
_entity.id
_entity.type
_entity.pdbx_description
1 polymer ?
#
loop_
_entity_poly.entity_id
_entity_poly.type
_entity_poly.pdbx_seq_one_letter_code
_entity_poly.pdbx_strand_id
1 'polypeptide(L)'
;MLAKQSQLQLKSLEEQQRLAQLQVHINSMDKSAQMKSALGLQNLSGMKSILSGLSTQQIERFKDSQQDEMRQQQACLKQMSFTKGIEGLVSNRIATKQAYINKQEEKNLDEMISQAHIRQLYK
;
A
#
# COMPACT_ATOMS: atom_id res chain seq x y z
N MET A 1 2.73 -7.76 -2.26
CA MET A 1 1.95 -6.55 -1.88
C MET A 1 2.49 -5.29 -2.51
N LEU A 2 3.78 -4.95 -2.30
CA LEU A 2 4.37 -3.74 -2.86
C LEU A 2 4.23 -3.66 -4.38
N ALA A 3 4.53 -4.76 -5.10
CA ALA A 3 4.33 -4.83 -6.55
C ALA A 3 2.87 -4.59 -6.98
N LYS A 4 1.90 -5.12 -6.22
CA LYS A 4 0.46 -4.90 -6.48
C LYS A 4 0.06 -3.45 -6.21
N GLN A 5 0.61 -2.82 -5.17
CA GLN A 5 0.38 -1.42 -4.87
C GLN A 5 0.92 -0.51 -5.97
N SER A 6 2.16 -0.73 -6.43
CA SER A 6 2.74 0.02 -7.54
C SER A 6 1.95 -0.17 -8.83
N GLN A 7 1.45 -1.38 -9.11
CA GLN A 7 0.60 -1.63 -10.27
C GLN A 7 -0.73 -0.86 -10.19
N LEU A 8 -1.37 -0.80 -9.02
CA LEU A 8 -2.62 -0.04 -8.84
C LEU A 8 -2.40 1.47 -8.96
N GLN A 9 -1.27 1.98 -8.46
CA GLN A 9 -0.87 3.38 -8.63
C GLN A 9 -0.68 3.74 -10.10
N LEU A 10 0.02 2.90 -10.86
CA LEU A 10 0.20 3.10 -12.30
C LEU A 10 -1.15 3.10 -13.03
N LYS A 11 -2.03 2.15 -12.70
CA LYS A 11 -3.39 2.10 -13.26
C LYS A 11 -4.19 3.36 -12.95
N SER A 12 -4.17 3.82 -11.71
CA SER A 12 -4.84 5.05 -11.27
C SER A 12 -4.37 6.27 -12.08
N LEU A 13 -3.05 6.38 -12.29
CA LEU A 13 -2.45 7.43 -13.11
C LEU A 13 -2.85 7.33 -14.58
N GLU A 14 -2.87 6.13 -15.16
CA GLU A 14 -3.30 5.90 -16.54
C GLU A 14 -4.76 6.30 -16.76
N GLU A 15 -5.67 5.93 -15.84
CA GLU A 15 -7.09 6.29 -15.93
C GLU A 15 -7.30 7.81 -15.78
N GLN A 16 -6.48 8.48 -14.95
CA GLN A 16 -6.46 9.95 -14.83
C GLN A 16 -6.01 10.62 -16.13
N GLN A 17 -4.92 10.13 -16.74
CA GLN A 17 -4.41 10.65 -18.00
C GLN A 17 -5.44 10.48 -19.12
N ARG A 18 -6.08 9.31 -19.20
CA ARG A 18 -7.13 9.03 -20.19
C ARG A 18 -8.31 9.99 -20.03
N LEU A 19 -8.73 10.26 -18.79
CA LEU A 19 -9.80 11.23 -18.51
C LEU A 19 -9.41 12.65 -18.96
N ALA A 20 -8.19 13.09 -18.64
CA ALA A 20 -7.69 14.40 -19.03
C ALA A 20 -7.62 14.56 -20.56
N GLN A 21 -7.11 13.56 -21.27
CA GLN A 21 -7.07 13.55 -22.74
C GLN A 21 -8.48 13.63 -23.34
N LEU A 22 -9.43 12.88 -22.80
CA LEU A 22 -10.81 12.89 -23.26
C LEU A 22 -11.48 14.25 -23.03
N GLN A 23 -11.24 14.89 -21.89
CA GLN A 23 -11.74 16.24 -21.59
C GLN A 23 -11.14 17.28 -22.54
N VAL A 24 -9.83 17.21 -22.80
CA VAL A 24 -9.15 18.09 -23.78
C VAL A 24 -9.76 17.91 -25.18
N HIS A 25 -10.02 16.67 -25.58
CA HIS A 25 -10.65 16.37 -26.87
C HIS A 25 -12.07 16.95 -26.96
N ILE A 26 -12.91 16.74 -25.93
CA ILE A 26 -14.27 17.30 -25.90
C ILE A 26 -14.25 18.83 -26.00
N ASN A 27 -13.36 19.48 -25.26
CA ASN A 27 -13.23 20.94 -25.23
C ASN A 27 -12.72 21.53 -26.55
N SER A 28 -11.95 20.76 -27.34
CA SER A 28 -11.45 21.24 -28.64
C SER A 28 -12.50 21.17 -29.75
N MET A 29 -13.52 20.32 -29.61
CA MET A 29 -14.60 20.18 -30.61
C MET A 29 -15.44 21.45 -30.77
N ASP A 30 -15.62 22.24 -29.71
CA ASP A 30 -16.39 23.49 -29.76
C ASP A 30 -15.71 24.57 -30.65
N LYS A 31 -14.45 24.36 -31.06
CA LYS A 31 -13.70 25.23 -31.97
C LYS A 31 -13.59 24.65 -33.40
N SER A 32 -14.31 23.57 -33.71
CA SER A 32 -14.18 22.85 -34.97
C SER A 32 -14.74 23.62 -36.17
N ALA A 33 -13.96 23.69 -37.25
CA ALA A 33 -14.38 24.26 -38.53
C ALA A 33 -15.55 23.50 -39.20
N GLN A 34 -15.90 22.29 -38.70
CA GLN A 34 -17.03 21.48 -39.18
C GLN A 34 -18.41 22.06 -38.83
N MET A 35 -18.47 23.08 -37.97
CA MET A 35 -19.74 23.75 -37.58
C MET A 35 -20.36 24.62 -38.70
N LYS A 36 -19.79 24.64 -39.91
CA LYS A 36 -20.26 25.48 -41.02
C LYS A 36 -21.42 24.87 -41.84
N SER A 37 -21.77 23.61 -41.61
CA SER A 37 -22.88 22.94 -42.31
C SER A 37 -23.86 22.29 -41.32
N ALA A 38 -25.14 22.22 -41.70
CA ALA A 38 -26.18 21.59 -40.87
C ALA A 38 -25.87 20.12 -40.56
N LEU A 39 -25.34 19.38 -41.54
CA LEU A 39 -24.88 18.00 -41.36
C LEU A 39 -23.68 17.92 -40.39
N GLY A 40 -22.75 18.87 -40.48
CA GLY A 40 -21.62 18.98 -39.57
C GLY A 40 -22.06 19.24 -38.13
N LEU A 41 -23.04 20.12 -37.93
CA LEU A 41 -23.62 20.40 -36.60
C LEU A 41 -24.34 19.17 -36.02
N GLN A 42 -25.09 18.42 -36.83
CA GLN A 42 -25.75 17.19 -36.40
C GLN A 42 -24.74 16.11 -35.99
N ASN A 43 -23.69 15.92 -36.77
CA ASN A 43 -22.61 14.98 -36.46
C ASN A 43 -21.87 15.38 -35.17
N LEU A 44 -21.57 16.67 -35.01
CA LEU A 44 -20.90 17.18 -33.82
C LEU A 44 -21.77 16.99 -32.55
N SER A 45 -23.08 17.24 -32.67
CA SER A 45 -24.03 16.99 -31.59
C SER A 45 -24.07 15.51 -31.19
N GLY A 46 -24.11 14.60 -32.17
CA GLY A 46 -24.06 13.16 -31.92
C GLY A 46 -22.76 12.73 -31.24
N MET A 47 -21.62 13.21 -31.75
CA MET A 47 -20.30 12.93 -31.16
C MET A 47 -20.17 13.49 -29.73
N LYS A 48 -20.70 14.68 -29.45
CA LYS A 48 -20.68 15.27 -28.10
C LYS A 48 -21.47 14.42 -27.10
N SER A 49 -22.61 13.88 -27.51
CA SER A 49 -23.38 12.95 -26.67
C SER A 49 -22.60 11.66 -26.38
N ILE A 50 -21.98 11.07 -27.40
CA ILE A 50 -21.18 9.84 -27.24
C ILE A 50 -19.98 10.09 -26.32
N LEU A 51 -19.23 11.17 -26.57
CA LEU A 51 -18.04 11.52 -25.80
C LEU A 51 -18.37 11.90 -24.36
N SER A 52 -19.51 12.56 -24.11
CA SER A 52 -20.00 12.81 -22.75
C SER A 52 -20.31 11.50 -22.00
N GLY A 53 -20.92 10.52 -22.68
CA GLY A 53 -21.13 9.18 -22.14
C GLY A 53 -19.81 8.47 -21.80
N LEU A 54 -18.84 8.50 -22.73
CA LEU A 54 -17.50 7.96 -22.51
C LEU A 54 -16.78 8.66 -21.34
N SER A 55 -16.93 9.98 -21.22
CA SER A 55 -16.33 10.76 -20.13
C SER A 55 -16.91 10.35 -18.79
N THR A 56 -18.23 10.16 -18.71
CA THR A 56 -18.89 9.68 -17.49
C THR A 56 -18.38 8.29 -17.10
N GLN A 57 -18.29 7.36 -18.05
CA GLN A 57 -17.74 6.02 -17.80
C GLN A 57 -16.27 6.06 -17.35
N GLN A 58 -15.48 6.97 -17.94
CA GLN A 58 -14.07 7.14 -17.59
C GLN A 58 -13.90 7.72 -16.19
N ILE A 59 -14.79 8.63 -15.76
CA ILE A 59 -14.82 9.15 -14.38
C ILE A 59 -15.09 8.03 -13.39
N GLU A 60 -16.04 7.15 -13.67
CA GLU A 60 -16.33 6.01 -12.78
C GLU A 60 -15.16 5.02 -12.72
N ARG A 61 -14.53 4.68 -13.86
CA ARG A 61 -13.32 3.84 -13.88
C ARG A 61 -12.18 4.43 -13.06
N PHE A 62 -12.00 5.75 -13.13
CA PHE A 62 -11.00 6.46 -12.34
C PHE A 62 -11.30 6.38 -10.83
N LYS A 63 -12.56 6.62 -10.43
CA LYS A 63 -12.99 6.47 -9.03
C LYS A 63 -12.77 5.06 -8.50
N ASP A 64 -13.16 4.04 -9.28
CA ASP A 64 -12.96 2.64 -8.92
C ASP A 64 -11.48 2.32 -8.71
N SER A 65 -10.62 2.80 -9.61
CA SER A 65 -9.16 2.62 -9.51
C SER A 65 -8.57 3.28 -8.26
N GLN A 66 -9.01 4.50 -7.92
CA GLN A 66 -8.58 5.17 -6.69
C GLN A 66 -9.05 4.41 -5.44
N GLN A 67 -10.27 3.89 -5.45
CA GLN A 67 -10.80 3.14 -4.31
C GLN A 67 -10.06 1.82 -4.11
N ASP A 68 -9.67 1.15 -5.19
CA ASP A 68 -8.84 -0.07 -5.15
C ASP A 68 -7.44 0.23 -4.59
N GLU A 69 -6.81 1.33 -5.04
CA GLU A 69 -5.51 1.78 -4.54
C GLU A 69 -5.56 2.04 -3.03
N MET A 70 -6.57 2.80 -2.57
CA MET A 70 -6.76 3.11 -1.15
C MET A 70 -6.98 1.83 -0.32
N ARG A 71 -7.82 0.90 -0.81
CA ARG A 71 -8.04 -0.39 -0.13
C ARG A 71 -6.74 -1.18 0.00
N GLN A 72 -5.92 -1.22 -1.05
CA GLN A 72 -4.63 -1.91 -1.03
C GLN A 72 -3.63 -1.24 -0.07
N GLN A 73 -3.60 0.09 -0.01
CA GLN A 73 -2.76 0.84 0.91
C GLN A 73 -3.13 0.54 2.37
N GLN A 74 -4.43 0.56 2.70
CA GLN A 74 -4.92 0.23 4.04
C GLN A 74 -4.58 -1.22 4.44
N ALA A 75 -4.71 -2.17 3.52
CA ALA A 75 -4.32 -3.56 3.77
C ALA A 75 -2.81 -3.67 4.06
N CYS A 76 -1.97 -2.96 3.30
CA CYS A 76 -0.53 -2.94 3.51
C CYS A 76 -0.16 -2.36 4.88
N LEU A 77 -0.80 -1.27 5.29
CA LEU A 77 -0.59 -0.66 6.62
C LEU A 77 -0.97 -1.62 7.74
N LYS A 78 -2.14 -2.27 7.65
CA LYS A 78 -2.58 -3.27 8.63
C LYS A 78 -1.58 -4.41 8.77
N GLN A 79 -1.09 -4.92 7.64
CA GLN A 79 -0.11 -6.00 7.65
C GLN A 79 1.23 -5.56 8.24
N MET A 80 1.70 -4.35 7.92
CA MET A 80 2.91 -3.79 8.51
C MET A 80 2.79 -3.67 10.03
N SER A 81 1.67 -3.14 10.53
CA SER A 81 1.41 -3.05 11.97
C SER A 81 1.38 -4.42 12.65
N PHE A 82 0.75 -5.41 12.00
CA PHE A 82 0.73 -6.78 12.50
C PHE A 82 2.13 -7.38 12.58
N THR A 83 2.92 -7.30 11.50
CA THR A 83 4.30 -7.81 11.45
C THR A 83 5.16 -7.17 12.53
N LYS A 84 5.09 -5.84 12.70
CA LYS A 84 5.82 -5.13 13.76
C LYS A 84 5.40 -5.59 15.16
N GLY A 85 4.13 -5.90 15.36
CA GLY A 85 3.65 -6.49 16.61
C GLY A 85 4.27 -7.86 16.88
N ILE A 86 4.34 -8.73 15.86
CA ILE A 86 4.99 -10.04 15.96
C ILE A 86 6.48 -9.91 16.24
N GLU A 87 7.19 -9.01 15.57
CA GLU A 87 8.60 -8.73 15.82
C GLU A 87 8.83 -8.35 17.30
N GLY A 88 8.00 -7.46 17.85
CA GLY A 88 8.07 -7.10 19.27
C GLY A 88 7.88 -8.29 20.21
N LEU A 89 6.91 -9.17 19.92
CA LEU A 89 6.69 -10.39 20.71
C LEU A 89 7.90 -11.34 20.63
N VAL A 90 8.47 -11.52 19.45
CA VAL A 90 9.65 -12.37 19.24
C VAL A 90 10.85 -11.80 20.00
N SER A 91 11.12 -10.50 19.87
CA SER A 91 12.20 -9.83 20.60
C SER A 91 12.05 -9.99 22.11
N ASN A 92 10.83 -9.83 22.65
CA ASN A 92 10.58 -10.02 24.08
C ASN A 92 10.81 -11.46 24.52
N ARG A 93 10.38 -12.45 23.74
CA ARG A 93 10.62 -13.87 24.03
C ARG A 93 12.12 -14.19 24.05
N ILE A 94 12.88 -13.65 23.10
CA ILE A 94 14.33 -13.82 23.04
C ILE A 94 14.99 -13.20 24.28
N ALA A 95 14.63 -11.96 24.63
CA ALA A 95 15.16 -11.28 25.79
C ALA A 95 14.84 -12.03 27.09
N THR A 96 13.60 -12.50 27.25
CA THR A 96 13.17 -13.28 28.42
C THR A 96 13.94 -14.60 28.53
N LYS A 97 14.12 -15.31 27.41
CA LYS A 97 14.90 -16.54 27.37
C LYS A 97 16.36 -16.29 27.74
N GLN A 98 16.97 -15.24 27.21
CA GLN A 98 18.35 -14.89 27.51
C GLN A 98 18.52 -14.52 28.99
N ALA A 99 17.60 -13.73 29.55
CA ALA A 99 17.62 -13.38 30.97
C ALA A 99 17.53 -14.62 31.87
N TYR A 100 16.69 -15.60 31.49
CA TYR A 100 16.59 -16.87 32.19
C TYR A 100 17.90 -17.67 32.15
N ILE A 101 18.51 -17.79 30.96
CA ILE A 101 19.79 -18.50 30.79
C ILE A 101 20.88 -17.84 31.65
N ASN A 102 21.04 -16.52 31.57
CA ASN A 102 22.03 -15.78 32.33
C ASN A 102 21.85 -15.99 33.84
N LYS A 103 20.60 -15.95 34.33
CA LYS A 103 20.30 -16.18 35.75
C LYS A 103 20.62 -17.60 36.20
N GLN A 104 20.43 -18.59 35.32
CA GLN A 104 20.78 -19.97 35.63
C GLN A 104 22.30 -20.17 35.64
N GLU A 105 23.03 -19.55 34.72
CA GLU A 105 24.49 -19.57 34.69
C GLU A 105 25.09 -18.91 35.94
N GLU A 106 24.57 -17.76 36.35
CA GLU A 106 24.98 -17.06 37.59
C GLU A 106 24.82 -17.96 38.81
N LYS A 107 23.65 -18.61 38.98
CA LYS A 107 23.43 -19.56 40.07
C LYS A 107 24.41 -20.73 40.06
N ASN A 108 24.66 -21.31 38.89
CA ASN A 108 25.59 -22.43 38.76
C ASN A 108 27.01 -22.00 39.14
N LEU A 109 27.43 -20.78 38.76
CA LEU A 109 28.73 -20.22 39.12
C LEU A 109 28.84 -19.98 40.63
N ASP A 110 27.81 -19.41 41.25
CA ASP A 110 27.76 -19.20 42.71
C ASP A 110 27.87 -20.53 43.48
N GLU A 111 27.15 -21.57 43.04
CA GLU A 111 27.24 -22.91 43.62
C GLU A 111 28.65 -23.49 43.48
N MET A 112 29.29 -23.34 42.32
CA MET A 112 30.67 -23.79 42.10
C MET A 112 31.66 -23.08 43.02
N ILE A 113 31.54 -21.75 43.18
CA ILE A 113 32.41 -20.96 44.07
C ILE A 113 32.22 -21.41 45.52
N SER A 114 30.96 -21.56 45.97
CA SER A 114 30.64 -22.03 47.32
C SER A 114 31.23 -23.41 47.60
N GLN A 115 31.07 -24.38 46.68
CA GLN A 115 31.65 -25.71 46.82
C GLN A 115 33.19 -25.68 46.83
N ALA A 116 33.81 -24.86 45.97
CA ALA A 116 35.26 -24.70 45.94
C ALA A 116 35.79 -24.15 47.28
N HIS A 117 35.09 -23.17 47.87
CA HIS A 117 35.44 -22.60 49.17
C HIS A 117 35.29 -23.62 50.30
N ILE A 118 34.17 -24.36 50.36
CA ILE A 118 33.97 -25.44 51.33
C ILE A 118 35.12 -26.46 51.25
N ARG A 119 35.51 -26.88 50.04
CA ARG A 119 36.62 -27.82 49.86
C ARG A 119 37.97 -27.27 50.30
N GLN A 120 38.18 -25.96 50.31
CA GLN A 120 39.39 -25.34 50.86
C GLN A 120 39.38 -25.34 52.39
N LEU A 121 38.21 -25.16 53.02
CA LEU A 121 38.07 -25.10 54.49
C LEU A 121 38.23 -26.47 55.17
N TYR A 122 37.85 -27.56 54.50
CA TYR A 122 37.92 -28.93 55.04
C TYR A 122 39.09 -29.75 54.47
N LYS A 123 40.14 -29.08 54.00
CA LYS A 123 41.45 -29.66 53.65
C LYS A 123 42.47 -29.29 54.72
#